data_AF-A0AAW5R6Y8-F1
#
_entry.id   AF-A0AAW5R6Y8-F1
#
_cell.length_a   1.000
_cell.length_b   1.000
_cell.length_c   1.000
_cell.angle_alpha   90.00
_cell.angle_beta   90.00
_cell.angle_gamma   90.00
#
_symmetry.space_group_name_H-M   'P 1'
#
loop_
_entity.id
_entity.type
_entity.pdbx_description
1 polymer ?
#
loop_
_entity_poly.entity_id
_entity_poly.type
_entity_poly.pdbx_seq_one_letter_code
_entity_poly.pdbx_strand_id
1 'polypeptide(L)'
;MTNQIQLNEQSKAWLNAVLKETRYCHYFAVCIDGDEMYPVGNWNAPFYSFEEAKEFKDMMQAKHPDREFSRIEGMLHVDGAMKETPNKFWAIWQKKHKQRIASLKAMEA
;
A
#
# COMPACT_ATOMS: atom_id res chain seq x y z
N MET A 1 -17.86 14.92 -13.44
CA MET A 1 -16.47 15.37 -13.29
C MET A 1 -15.79 14.45 -12.30
N THR A 2 -15.08 13.44 -12.79
CA THR A 2 -14.37 12.48 -11.94
C THR A 2 -13.11 13.18 -11.46
N ASN A 3 -13.11 13.69 -10.22
CA ASN A 3 -11.86 14.06 -9.57
C ASN A 3 -11.05 12.76 -9.42
N GLN A 4 -10.17 12.51 -10.38
CA GLN A 4 -9.11 11.54 -10.22
C GLN A 4 -8.26 12.07 -9.07
N ILE A 5 -8.53 11.57 -7.86
CA ILE A 5 -7.60 11.71 -6.75
C ILE A 5 -6.31 11.08 -7.29
N GLN A 6 -5.27 11.90 -7.46
CA GLN A 6 -3.94 11.45 -7.85
C GLN A 6 -3.03 11.57 -6.63
N LEU A 7 -1.93 10.81 -6.61
CA LEU A 7 -0.85 11.06 -5.68
C LEU A 7 -0.35 12.50 -5.85
N ASN A 8 -0.07 13.19 -4.74
CA ASN A 8 0.59 14.49 -4.82
C ASN A 8 2.06 14.31 -5.26
N GLU A 9 2.74 15.40 -5.61
CA GLU A 9 4.12 15.34 -6.11
C GLU A 9 5.10 14.75 -5.10
N GLN A 10 4.90 15.00 -3.81
CA GLN A 10 5.74 14.43 -2.75
C GLN A 10 5.59 12.90 -2.68
N SER A 11 4.36 12.40 -2.69
CA SER A 11 4.05 10.96 -2.71
C SER A 11 4.55 10.29 -3.99
N LYS A 12 4.44 10.95 -5.15
CA LYS A 12 5.02 10.45 -6.41
C LYS A 12 6.54 10.33 -6.31
N ALA A 13 7.22 11.37 -5.81
CA ALA A 13 8.67 11.36 -5.65
C ALA A 13 9.13 10.27 -4.68
N TRP A 14 8.44 10.13 -3.55
CA TRP A 14 8.66 9.05 -2.59
C TRP A 14 8.47 7.66 -3.22
N LEU A 15 7.36 7.43 -3.93
CA LEU A 15 7.08 6.15 -4.58
C LEU A 15 8.16 5.82 -5.62
N ASN A 16 8.57 6.80 -6.44
CA ASN A 16 9.63 6.63 -7.42
C ASN A 16 10.99 6.30 -6.79
N ALA A 17 11.27 6.79 -5.59
CA ALA A 17 12.49 6.44 -4.85
C ALA A 17 12.42 5.00 -4.33
N VAL A 18 11.36 4.64 -3.60
CA VAL A 18 11.23 3.30 -2.98
C VAL A 18 11.03 2.18 -4.01
N LEU A 19 10.54 2.49 -5.21
CA LEU A 19 10.43 1.53 -6.30
C LEU A 19 11.78 1.02 -6.81
N LYS A 20 12.88 1.74 -6.53
CA LYS A 20 14.25 1.35 -6.89
C LYS A 20 14.94 0.54 -5.79
N GLU A 21 14.34 0.50 -4.59
CA GLU A 21 14.94 -0.15 -3.42
C GLU A 21 14.56 -1.64 -3.36
N THR A 22 15.58 -2.50 -3.25
CA THR A 22 15.38 -3.94 -3.10
C THR A 22 15.12 -4.38 -1.66
N ARG A 23 15.51 -3.54 -0.68
CA ARG A 23 15.39 -3.82 0.76
C ARG A 23 14.07 -3.37 1.40
N TYR A 24 13.27 -2.58 0.69
CA TYR A 24 12.04 -1.99 1.22
C TYR A 24 10.84 -2.26 0.32
N CYS A 25 9.71 -2.66 0.92
CA CYS A 25 8.43 -2.85 0.25
C CYS A 25 7.49 -1.70 0.62
N HIS A 26 7.08 -0.90 -0.37
CA HIS A 26 6.10 0.16 -0.16
C HIS A 26 4.70 -0.41 0.04
N TYR A 27 3.83 0.31 0.72
CA TYR A 27 2.42 0.00 0.78
C TYR A 27 1.60 1.28 0.74
N PHE A 28 0.38 1.12 0.24
CA PHE A 28 -0.74 1.99 0.57
C PHE A 28 -1.67 1.23 1.49
N ALA A 29 -2.32 1.91 2.42
CA ALA A 29 -3.33 1.31 3.28
C ALA A 29 -4.47 2.29 3.53
N VAL A 30 -5.63 1.76 3.93
CA VAL A 30 -6.81 2.55 4.29
C VAL A 30 -7.00 2.48 5.80
N CYS A 31 -7.22 3.63 6.41
CA CYS A 31 -7.51 3.77 7.83
C CYS A 31 -8.91 4.35 8.03
N ILE A 32 -9.48 4.10 9.20
CA ILE A 32 -10.66 4.80 9.71
C ILE A 32 -10.15 5.95 10.57
N ASP A 33 -10.57 7.17 10.27
CA ASP A 33 -10.17 8.34 11.05
C ASP A 33 -10.84 8.29 12.44
N GLY A 34 -10.02 8.49 13.49
CA GLY A 34 -10.46 8.40 14.89
C GLY A 34 -10.34 7.00 15.54
N ASP A 35 -10.00 5.95 14.78
CA ASP A 35 -9.71 4.62 15.33
C ASP A 35 -8.20 4.42 15.56
N GLU A 36 -7.82 3.42 16.39
CA GLU A 36 -6.41 3.02 16.53
C GLU A 36 -5.84 2.56 15.18
N MET A 37 -4.77 3.24 14.76
CA MET A 37 -4.08 2.93 13.50
C MET A 37 -3.11 1.76 13.69
N TYR A 38 -3.38 0.66 13.00
CA TYR A 38 -2.38 -0.38 12.78
C TYR A 38 -1.35 0.06 11.72
N PRO A 39 -0.11 -0.47 11.72
CA PRO A 39 0.96 -0.03 10.81
C PRO A 39 0.63 -0.10 9.32
N VAL A 40 -0.34 -0.93 8.92
CA VAL A 40 -0.83 -1.06 7.53
C VAL A 40 -2.36 -0.92 7.48
N GLY A 41 -2.90 -0.01 8.28
CA GLY A 41 -4.32 0.34 8.35
C GLY A 41 -5.20 -0.64 9.12
N ASN A 42 -6.44 -0.24 9.40
CA ASN A 42 -7.36 -0.96 10.29
C ASN A 42 -7.67 -2.40 9.86
N TRP A 43 -7.54 -2.72 8.57
CA TRP A 43 -7.77 -4.06 8.03
C TRP A 43 -6.50 -4.90 7.89
N ASN A 44 -5.36 -4.38 8.34
CA ASN A 44 -4.06 -4.97 8.10
C ASN A 44 -3.85 -5.30 6.60
N ALA A 45 -4.31 -4.41 5.71
CA ALA A 45 -4.50 -4.67 4.30
C ALA A 45 -3.58 -3.76 3.46
N PRO A 46 -2.34 -4.19 3.18
CA PRO A 46 -1.45 -3.44 2.32
C PRO A 46 -1.85 -3.60 0.85
N PHE A 47 -1.88 -2.48 0.14
CA PHE A 47 -2.11 -2.39 -1.30
C PHE A 47 -0.82 -1.98 -1.99
N TYR A 48 -0.61 -2.52 -3.20
CA TYR A 48 0.61 -2.24 -3.95
C TYR A 48 0.51 -0.92 -4.72
N SER A 49 -0.67 -0.60 -5.25
CA SER A 49 -0.88 0.66 -5.96
C SER A 49 -1.84 1.60 -5.24
N PHE A 50 -1.72 2.88 -5.58
CA PHE A 50 -2.63 3.90 -5.11
C PHE A 50 -4.08 3.61 -5.53
N GLU A 51 -4.27 3.10 -6.76
CA GLU A 51 -5.58 2.77 -7.33
C GLU A 51 -6.25 1.66 -6.52
N GLU A 52 -5.52 0.60 -6.16
CA GLU A 52 -6.05 -0.49 -5.33
C GLU A 52 -6.53 0.02 -3.96
N ALA A 53 -5.74 0.88 -3.32
CA ALA A 53 -6.13 1.48 -2.05
C ALA A 53 -7.33 2.43 -2.20
N LYS A 54 -7.40 3.18 -3.32
CA LYS A 54 -8.52 4.07 -3.62
C LYS A 54 -9.81 3.28 -3.82
N GLU A 55 -9.79 2.23 -4.63
CA GLU A 55 -10.96 1.37 -4.87
C GLU A 55 -11.46 0.75 -3.57
N PHE A 56 -10.54 0.28 -2.72
CA PHE A 56 -10.90 -0.24 -1.41
C PHE A 56 -11.50 0.84 -0.50
N LYS A 57 -10.90 2.03 -0.45
CA LYS A 57 -11.43 3.17 0.30
C LYS A 57 -12.85 3.54 -0.16
N ASP A 58 -13.06 3.70 -1.46
CA ASP A 58 -14.36 4.07 -2.03
C ASP A 58 -15.43 3.01 -1.68
N MET A 59 -15.08 1.71 -1.77
CA MET A 59 -15.96 0.62 -1.36
C MET A 59 -16.32 0.71 0.13
N MET A 60 -15.35 0.98 1.00
CA MET A 60 -15.59 1.06 2.44
C MET A 60 -16.39 2.31 2.82
N GLN A 61 -16.13 3.43 2.17
CA GLN A 61 -16.91 4.67 2.34
C GLN A 61 -18.38 4.46 1.94
N ALA A 62 -18.64 3.72 0.86
CA ALA A 62 -20.00 3.40 0.44
C ALA A 62 -20.74 2.47 1.43
N LYS A 63 -20.01 1.57 2.10
CA LYS A 63 -20.56 0.65 3.11
C LYS A 63 -20.78 1.33 4.47
N HIS A 64 -19.99 2.34 4.79
CA HIS A 64 -20.00 3.03 6.07
C HIS A 64 -19.97 4.56 5.83
N PRO A 65 -21.10 5.14 5.38
CA PRO A 65 -21.16 6.55 4.99
C PRO A 65 -20.97 7.52 6.17
N ASP A 66 -21.13 7.03 7.40
CA ASP A 66 -20.94 7.75 8.67
C ASP A 66 -19.49 7.77 9.16
N ARG A 67 -18.60 7.02 8.51
CA ARG A 67 -17.18 6.91 8.87
C ARG A 67 -16.33 7.68 7.88
N GLU A 68 -15.28 8.30 8.40
CA GLU A 68 -14.24 8.92 7.57
C GLU A 68 -13.10 7.93 7.35
N PHE A 69 -12.66 7.84 6.11
CA PHE A 69 -11.56 6.95 5.71
C PHE A 69 -10.43 7.76 5.10
N SER A 70 -9.22 7.56 5.60
CA SER A 70 -8.00 8.13 5.04
C SER A 70 -7.14 7.06 4.37
N ARG A 71 -6.31 7.48 3.41
CA ARG A 71 -5.27 6.64 2.83
C ARG A 71 -3.95 7.03 3.48
N ILE A 72 -3.19 6.04 3.92
CA ILE A 72 -1.80 6.21 4.34
C ILE A 72 -0.86 5.53 3.36
N GLU A 73 0.40 5.95 3.36
CA GLU A 73 1.47 5.35 2.58
C GLU A 73 2.72 5.19 3.45
N GLY A 74 3.48 4.14 3.17
CA GLY A 74 4.67 3.82 3.96
C GLY A 74 5.46 2.67 3.37
N MET A 75 6.47 2.21 4.10
CA MET A 75 7.32 1.10 3.68
C MET A 75 7.73 0.22 4.84
N LEU A 76 7.94 -1.06 4.54
CA LEU A 76 8.46 -2.07 5.47
C LEU A 76 9.78 -2.61 4.95
N HIS A 77 10.71 -2.92 5.84
CA HIS A 77 11.89 -3.69 5.46
C HIS A 77 11.47 -5.07 4.95
N VAL A 78 12.17 -5.60 3.95
CA VAL A 78 11.82 -6.85 3.27
C VAL A 78 11.70 -8.03 4.24
N ASP A 79 12.56 -8.09 5.26
CA ASP A 79 12.53 -9.15 6.28
C ASP A 79 11.25 -9.16 7.11
N GLY A 80 10.64 -7.98 7.32
CA GLY A 80 9.33 -7.87 7.96
C GLY A 80 8.20 -8.12 6.96
N ALA A 81 8.32 -7.53 5.78
CA ALA A 81 7.33 -7.62 4.71
C ALA A 81 7.08 -9.05 4.20
N MET A 82 8.09 -9.91 4.24
CA MET A 82 8.01 -11.28 3.68
C MET A 82 7.63 -12.35 4.71
N LYS A 83 7.37 -11.97 5.97
CA LYS A 83 6.89 -12.92 6.98
C LYS A 83 5.51 -13.45 6.60
N GLU A 84 5.26 -14.71 6.91
CA GLU A 84 3.94 -15.31 6.72
C GLU A 84 2.91 -14.56 7.57
N THR A 85 1.84 -14.10 6.92
CA THR A 85 0.74 -13.38 7.56
C THR A 85 -0.57 -13.97 7.06
N PRO A 86 -1.49 -14.40 7.93
CA PRO A 86 -2.75 -15.03 7.53
C PRO A 86 -3.76 -13.97 7.03
N ASN A 87 -3.39 -13.25 5.97
CA ASN A 87 -4.20 -12.21 5.36
C ASN A 87 -4.05 -12.24 3.83
N LYS A 88 -5.18 -12.33 3.10
CA LYS A 88 -5.19 -12.40 1.64
C LYS A 88 -4.56 -11.18 0.96
N PHE A 89 -4.70 -9.98 1.56
CA PHE A 89 -4.13 -8.75 1.03
C PHE A 89 -2.60 -8.80 1.08
N TRP A 90 -2.05 -9.34 2.17
CA TRP A 90 -0.61 -9.58 2.32
C TRP A 90 -0.08 -10.53 1.26
N ALA A 91 -0.73 -11.66 1.01
CA ALA A 91 -0.27 -12.63 0.02
C ALA A 91 -0.17 -12.02 -1.40
N ILE A 92 -1.17 -11.23 -1.80
CA ILE A 92 -1.19 -10.54 -3.10
C ILE A 92 -0.10 -9.46 -3.14
N TRP A 93 0.01 -8.64 -2.11
CA TRP A 93 0.99 -7.56 -2.00
C TRP A 93 2.43 -8.11 -2.01
N GLN A 94 2.71 -9.15 -1.22
CA GLN A 94 4.00 -9.84 -1.19
C GLN A 94 4.39 -10.40 -2.56
N LYS A 95 3.43 -11.01 -3.27
CA LYS A 95 3.68 -11.55 -4.62
C LYS A 95 4.17 -10.45 -5.57
N LYS A 96 3.52 -9.29 -5.58
CA LYS A 96 3.92 -8.15 -6.42
C LYS A 96 5.30 -7.61 -6.04
N HIS A 97 5.61 -7.51 -4.75
CA HIS A 97 6.94 -7.09 -4.32
C HIS A 97 8.05 -8.09 -4.66
N LYS A 98 7.77 -9.40 -4.55
CA LYS A 98 8.70 -10.45 -4.97
C LYS A 98 9.04 -10.30 -6.46
N GLN A 99 8.04 -10.04 -7.30
CA GLN A 99 8.24 -9.77 -8.73
C GLN A 99 9.08 -8.50 -8.95
N ARG A 100 8.71 -7.37 -8.33
CA ARG A 100 9.46 -6.11 -8.43
C ARG A 100 10.93 -6.28 -8.03
N ILE A 101 11.19 -6.91 -6.89
CA ILE A 101 12.56 -7.12 -6.37
C ILE A 101 13.36 -8.03 -7.31
N ALA A 102 12.75 -9.10 -7.83
CA ALA A 102 13.41 -9.97 -8.79
C ALA A 102 13.79 -9.21 -10.08
N SER A 103 12.90 -8.37 -10.59
CA SER A 103 13.18 -7.52 -11.76
C SER A 103 14.34 -6.54 -11.51
N LEU A 104 14.38 -5.88 -10.35
CA LEU A 104 15.47 -4.96 -10.00
C LEU A 104 16.82 -5.68 -9.94
N LYS A 105 16.88 -6.83 -9.26
CA LYS A 105 18.12 -7.62 -9.14
C LYS A 105 18.62 -8.13 -10.49
N ALA A 106 17.72 -8.48 -11.41
CA ALA A 106 18.08 -8.91 -12.75
C ALA A 106 18.66 -7.78 -13.63
N MET A 107 18.38 -6.52 -13.31
CA MET A 107 18.96 -5.36 -14.00
C MET A 107 20.35 -4.96 -13.45
N GLU A 108 20.71 -5.45 -12.27
CA GLU A 108 21.99 -5.20 -11.60
C GLU A 108 23.06 -6.28 -11.92
N ALA A 109 22.65 -7.40 -12.53
CA ALA A 109 23.49 -8.55 -12.87
C ALA A 109 24.00 -8.48 -14.33
#